data_AF-A0A7J6RAJ9-F1
#
_entry.id   AF-A0A7J6RAJ9-F1
#
_cell.length_a   1.000
_cell.length_b   1.000
_cell.length_c   1.000
_cell.angle_alpha   90.00
_cell.angle_beta   90.00
_cell.angle_gamma   90.00
#
_symmetry.space_group_name_H-M   'P 1'
#
loop_
_entity.id
_entity.type
_entity.pdbx_description
1 polymer ?
#
loop_
_entity_poly.entity_id
_entity_poly.type
_entity_poly.pdbx_seq_one_letter_code
_entity_poly.pdbx_strand_id
1 'polypeptide(L)'
;TEEGERGVIINVASIAAFDGQQGQSAYSSSKAGVVGLALPMARDLAPYGIRVNTIAPGIIKSPMSDQIPPKVQKRLLSTQCFPPRFGDSKEFASLVVHMIENSYMNAEVVRMDAGQRMSRL
;
A
#
# COMPACT_ATOMS: atom_id res chain seq x y z
N THR A 1 19.69 -7.17 13.82
CA THR A 1 19.30 -7.31 15.23
C THR A 1 20.04 -8.49 15.84
N GLU A 2 19.88 -8.75 17.13
CA GLU A 2 20.41 -9.98 17.79
C GLU A 2 19.88 -11.26 17.11
N GLU A 3 18.75 -11.18 16.40
CA GLU A 3 18.14 -12.27 15.62
C GLU A 3 18.70 -12.42 14.19
N GLY A 4 19.74 -11.65 13.82
CA GLY A 4 20.38 -11.76 12.50
C GLY A 4 19.74 -10.94 11.38
N GLU A 5 18.69 -10.16 11.66
CA GLU A 5 18.11 -9.23 10.69
C GLU A 5 19.12 -8.15 10.27
N ARG A 6 19.24 -7.92 8.96
CA ARG A 6 20.18 -6.96 8.35
C ARG A 6 19.50 -5.78 7.66
N GLY A 7 18.21 -5.90 7.34
CA GLY A 7 17.48 -4.84 6.67
C GLY A 7 16.01 -5.15 6.46
N VAL A 8 15.28 -4.11 6.07
CA VAL A 8 13.84 -4.18 5.76
C VAL A 8 13.59 -3.37 4.50
N ILE A 9 12.87 -3.97 3.55
CA ILE A 9 12.40 -3.32 2.33
C ILE A 9 10.89 -3.17 2.43
N ILE A 10 10.40 -1.95 2.23
CA ILE A 10 8.97 -1.66 2.20
C ILE A 10 8.63 -1.04 0.85
N ASN A 11 7.88 -1.79 0.05
CA ASN A 11 7.41 -1.35 -1.25
C ASN A 11 6.07 -0.63 -1.14
N VAL A 12 5.76 0.25 -2.11
CA VAL A 12 4.48 0.96 -2.17
C VAL A 12 3.70 0.53 -3.41
N ALA A 13 2.67 -0.29 -3.19
CA ALA A 13 1.69 -0.70 -4.19
C ALA A 13 0.53 0.33 -4.28
N SER A 14 -0.70 -0.15 -4.38
CA SER A 14 -1.95 0.61 -4.30
C SER A 14 -3.11 -0.37 -4.17
N ILE A 15 -4.24 0.06 -3.60
CA ILE A 15 -5.49 -0.71 -3.70
C ILE A 15 -5.94 -0.94 -5.15
N ALA A 16 -5.48 -0.13 -6.11
CA ALA A 16 -5.70 -0.35 -7.54
C ALA A 16 -5.11 -1.66 -8.06
N ALA A 17 -4.15 -2.26 -7.34
CA ALA A 17 -3.65 -3.61 -7.65
C ALA A 17 -4.73 -4.68 -7.54
N PHE A 18 -5.76 -4.45 -6.73
CA PHE A 18 -6.85 -5.38 -6.46
C PHE A 18 -8.18 -4.88 -7.03
N ASP A 19 -8.41 -3.56 -6.96
CA ASP A 19 -9.69 -2.92 -7.25
C ASP A 19 -9.56 -1.91 -8.43
N GLY A 20 -8.75 -2.19 -9.44
CA GLY A 20 -8.45 -1.25 -10.53
C GLY A 20 -9.70 -0.68 -11.22
N GLN A 21 -9.74 0.64 -11.44
CA GLN A 21 -10.86 1.33 -12.09
C GLN A 21 -10.66 1.49 -13.62
N GLN A 22 -11.73 1.86 -14.33
CA GLN A 22 -11.64 2.22 -15.75
C GLN A 22 -10.58 3.32 -15.97
N GLY A 23 -9.71 3.13 -16.97
CA GLY A 23 -8.60 4.04 -17.26
C GLY A 23 -7.33 3.77 -16.44
N GLN A 24 -7.37 2.85 -15.46
CA GLN A 24 -6.21 2.51 -14.63
C GLN A 24 -5.51 1.21 -15.05
N SER A 25 -5.67 0.69 -16.27
CA SER A 25 -5.06 -0.59 -16.66
C SER A 25 -3.54 -0.60 -16.44
N ALA A 26 -2.82 0.42 -16.94
CA ALA A 26 -1.37 0.51 -16.75
C ALA A 26 -0.97 0.67 -15.27
N TYR A 27 -1.67 1.54 -14.53
CA TYR A 27 -1.41 1.78 -13.12
C TYR A 27 -1.66 0.51 -12.28
N SER A 28 -2.81 -0.13 -12.48
CA SER A 28 -3.21 -1.37 -11.79
C SER A 28 -2.25 -2.50 -12.10
N SER A 29 -1.87 -2.70 -13.37
CA SER A 29 -0.83 -3.69 -13.75
C SER A 29 0.50 -3.42 -13.07
N SER A 30 0.96 -2.16 -13.02
CA SER A 30 2.22 -1.81 -12.35
C SER A 30 2.17 -2.13 -10.85
N LYS A 31 1.05 -1.81 -10.19
CA LYS A 31 0.91 -1.99 -8.74
C LYS A 31 0.64 -3.45 -8.38
N ALA A 32 -0.06 -4.21 -9.23
CA ALA A 32 -0.17 -5.66 -9.11
C ALA A 32 1.18 -6.36 -9.30
N GLY A 33 2.05 -5.85 -10.18
CA GLY A 33 3.44 -6.30 -10.28
C GLY A 33 4.20 -6.14 -8.96
N VAL A 34 4.08 -4.98 -8.31
CA VAL A 34 4.69 -4.74 -6.98
C VAL A 34 4.12 -5.67 -5.90
N VAL A 35 2.80 -5.91 -5.90
CA VAL A 35 2.17 -6.91 -5.02
C VAL A 35 2.76 -8.30 -5.27
N GLY A 36 2.91 -8.70 -6.52
CA GLY A 36 3.48 -9.98 -6.91
C GLY A 36 4.97 -10.14 -6.55
N LEU A 37 5.71 -9.05 -6.34
CA LEU A 37 7.11 -9.09 -5.92
C LEU A 37 7.30 -9.40 -4.43
N ALA A 38 6.30 -9.15 -3.57
CA ALA A 38 6.46 -9.23 -2.12
C ALA A 38 7.01 -10.59 -1.64
N LEU A 39 6.33 -11.69 -1.97
CA LEU A 39 6.72 -13.04 -1.57
C LEU A 39 8.01 -13.55 -2.24
N PRO A 40 8.17 -13.51 -3.58
CA PRO A 40 9.40 -14.02 -4.19
C PRO A 40 10.64 -13.21 -3.76
N MET A 41 10.55 -11.88 -3.65
CA MET A 41 11.68 -11.08 -3.20
C MET A 41 12.05 -11.35 -1.73
N ALA A 42 11.05 -11.58 -0.85
CA ALA A 42 11.31 -12.01 0.52
C ALA A 42 12.04 -13.36 0.57
N ARG A 43 11.71 -14.30 -0.31
CA ARG A 43 12.39 -15.60 -0.40
C ARG A 43 13.83 -15.47 -0.89
N ASP A 44 14.05 -14.66 -1.92
CA ASP A 44 15.39 -14.42 -2.47
C ASP A 44 16.32 -13.74 -1.44
N LEU A 45 15.74 -12.89 -0.59
CA LEU A 45 16.49 -12.09 0.38
C LEU A 45 16.58 -12.70 1.79
N ALA A 46 15.83 -13.77 2.07
CA ALA A 46 15.85 -14.46 3.35
C ALA A 46 17.26 -14.93 3.79
N PRO A 47 18.12 -15.51 2.91
CA PRO A 47 19.49 -15.88 3.29
C PRO A 47 20.36 -14.71 3.75
N TYR A 48 19.99 -13.48 3.39
CA TYR A 48 20.70 -12.25 3.78
C TYR A 48 20.09 -11.58 5.01
N GLY A 49 19.05 -12.18 5.62
CA GLY A 49 18.36 -11.61 6.77
C GLY A 49 17.62 -10.31 6.45
N ILE A 50 17.08 -10.16 5.24
CA ILE A 50 16.34 -8.97 4.82
C ILE A 50 14.86 -9.33 4.64
N ARG A 51 13.98 -8.59 5.33
CA ARG A 51 12.53 -8.72 5.18
C ARG A 51 12.01 -7.83 4.06
N VAL A 52 10.93 -8.26 3.41
CA VAL A 52 10.26 -7.50 2.34
C VAL A 52 8.77 -7.47 2.61
N ASN A 53 8.21 -6.28 2.76
CA ASN A 53 6.76 -6.06 2.89
C ASN A 53 6.29 -5.02 1.88
N THR A 54 4.98 -4.96 1.67
CA THR A 54 4.36 -3.98 0.76
C THR A 54 3.17 -3.32 1.42
N ILE A 55 3.03 -2.01 1.24
CA ILE A 55 1.82 -1.27 1.61
C ILE A 55 1.01 -1.01 0.34
N ALA A 56 -0.27 -1.35 0.36
CA ALA A 56 -1.25 -1.02 -0.67
C ALA A 56 -2.18 0.09 -0.15
N PRO A 57 -1.80 1.38 -0.29
CA PRO A 57 -2.60 2.47 0.21
C PRO A 57 -3.85 2.67 -0.64
N GLY A 58 -4.91 3.14 0.04
CA GLY A 58 -6.01 3.88 -0.58
C GLY A 58 -5.56 5.30 -0.95
N ILE A 59 -6.44 6.28 -0.78
CA ILE A 59 -6.11 7.67 -1.11
C ILE A 59 -5.46 8.36 0.09
N ILE A 60 -4.22 8.82 -0.09
CA ILE A 60 -3.45 9.58 0.89
C ILE A 60 -3.28 11.02 0.38
N LYS A 61 -3.44 11.99 1.29
CA LYS A 61 -3.21 13.41 1.01
C LYS A 61 -1.78 13.64 0.54
N SER A 62 -1.65 14.09 -0.70
CA SER A 62 -0.38 14.32 -1.38
C SER A 62 -0.61 15.19 -2.63
N PRO A 63 0.45 15.75 -3.24
CA PRO A 63 0.33 16.44 -4.53
C PRO A 63 -0.32 15.59 -5.62
N MET A 64 -0.26 14.25 -5.52
CA MET A 64 -0.96 13.34 -6.45
C MET A 64 -2.47 13.33 -6.21
N SER A 65 -2.93 13.29 -4.95
CA SER A 65 -4.37 13.33 -4.64
C SER A 65 -4.99 14.71 -4.89
N ASP A 66 -4.18 15.77 -4.82
CA ASP A 66 -4.64 17.15 -5.04
C ASP A 66 -5.04 17.40 -6.51
N GLN A 67 -4.55 16.57 -7.44
CA GLN A 67 -4.94 16.60 -8.84
C GLN A 67 -6.33 15.99 -9.09
N ILE A 68 -6.91 15.30 -8.10
CA ILE A 68 -8.23 14.69 -8.23
C ILE A 68 -9.30 15.79 -8.15
N PRO A 69 -10.19 15.94 -9.15
CA PRO A 69 -11.22 16.97 -9.13
C PRO A 69 -12.16 16.83 -7.92
N PRO A 70 -12.65 17.93 -7.31
CA PRO A 70 -13.46 17.88 -6.09
C PRO A 70 -14.71 16.98 -6.17
N LYS A 71 -15.37 16.93 -7.34
CA LYS A 71 -16.52 16.04 -7.58
C LYS A 71 -16.15 14.56 -7.47
N VAL A 72 -14.95 14.20 -7.93
CA VAL A 72 -14.42 12.83 -7.87
C VAL A 72 -13.98 12.50 -6.44
N GLN A 73 -13.35 13.46 -5.73
CA GLN A 73 -12.98 13.29 -4.33
C GLN A 73 -14.19 12.92 -3.45
N LYS A 74 -15.28 13.68 -3.54
CA LYS A 74 -16.51 13.40 -2.76
C LYS A 74 -17.05 11.99 -3.01
N ARG A 75 -17.00 11.52 -4.26
CA ARG A 75 -17.43 10.17 -4.63
C ARG A 75 -16.49 9.11 -4.06
N LEU A 76 -15.18 9.32 -4.13
CA LEU A 76 -14.20 8.39 -3.59
C LEU A 76 -14.33 8.27 -2.07
N LEU A 77 -14.58 9.37 -1.37
CA LEU A 77 -14.85 9.37 0.07
C LEU A 77 -16.12 8.58 0.42
N SER A 78 -17.15 8.63 -0.42
CA SER A 78 -18.38 7.84 -0.18
C SER A 78 -18.21 6.33 -0.30
N THR A 79 -17.09 5.83 -0.83
CA THR A 79 -16.81 4.38 -0.88
C THR A 79 -15.92 3.89 0.26
N GLN A 80 -15.48 4.77 1.15
CA GLN A 80 -14.76 4.39 2.38
C GLN A 80 -15.75 3.94 3.45
N CYS A 81 -15.37 2.94 4.26
CA CYS A 81 -16.15 2.55 5.43
C CYS A 81 -15.91 3.54 6.57
N PHE A 82 -14.67 3.62 7.07
CA PHE A 82 -14.27 4.57 8.10
C PHE A 82 -12.75 4.64 8.21
N PRO A 83 -12.14 5.82 8.42
CA PRO A 83 -12.75 7.15 8.44
C PRO A 83 -13.03 7.71 7.02
N PRO A 84 -14.08 8.54 6.82
CA PRO A 84 -14.45 9.09 5.52
C PRO A 84 -13.61 10.33 5.15
N ARG A 85 -12.30 10.15 5.07
CA ARG A 85 -11.32 11.17 4.65
C ARG A 85 -10.16 10.52 3.91
N PHE A 86 -9.43 11.33 3.16
CA PHE A 86 -8.11 10.89 2.69
C PHE A 86 -7.17 10.67 3.88
N GLY A 87 -6.37 9.61 3.79
CA GLY A 87 -5.37 9.29 4.79
C GLY A 87 -4.31 10.38 4.87
N ASP A 88 -3.72 10.56 6.04
CA ASP A 88 -2.62 11.47 6.28
C ASP A 88 -1.28 10.76 6.01
N SER A 89 -0.28 11.49 5.53
CA SER A 89 1.06 10.93 5.30
C SER A 89 1.70 10.41 6.59
N LYS A 90 1.36 10.98 7.75
CA LYS A 90 1.80 10.49 9.06
C LYS A 90 1.22 9.12 9.41
N GLU A 91 0.00 8.83 8.98
CA GLU A 91 -0.61 7.51 9.20
C GLU A 91 0.11 6.46 8.34
N PHE A 92 0.48 6.82 7.10
CA PHE A 92 1.29 5.96 6.24
C PHE A 92 2.68 5.72 6.83
N ALA A 93 3.34 6.79 7.30
CA ALA A 93 4.64 6.70 7.96
C ALA A 93 4.58 5.84 9.24
N SER A 94 3.50 5.93 10.02
CA SER A 94 3.31 5.08 11.20
C SER A 94 3.24 3.59 10.84
N LEU A 95 2.58 3.23 9.73
CA LEU A 95 2.56 1.84 9.25
C LEU A 95 3.94 1.38 8.78
N VAL A 96 4.70 2.25 8.11
CA VAL A 96 6.09 1.97 7.70
C VAL A 96 6.95 1.68 8.94
N VAL A 97 6.86 2.53 9.98
CA VAL A 97 7.60 2.32 11.24
C VAL A 97 7.20 1.00 11.89
N HIS A 98 5.90 0.69 11.96
CA HIS A 98 5.44 -0.59 12.51
C HIS A 98 6.02 -1.80 11.76
N MET A 99 6.06 -1.76 10.43
CA MET A 99 6.65 -2.84 9.62
C MET A 99 8.17 -2.96 9.80
N ILE A 100 8.86 -1.87 10.11
CA ILE A 100 10.29 -1.88 10.46
C ILE A 100 10.47 -2.54 11.83
N GLU A 101 9.73 -2.11 12.84
CA GLU A 101 9.89 -2.55 14.24
C GLU A 101 9.39 -4.00 14.48
N ASN A 102 8.40 -4.47 13.72
CA ASN A 102 7.85 -5.81 13.88
C ASN A 102 8.67 -6.84 13.08
N SER A 103 9.61 -7.52 13.75
CA SER A 103 10.51 -8.50 13.13
C SER A 103 9.80 -9.74 12.56
N TYR A 104 8.55 -10.01 12.97
CA TYR A 104 7.79 -11.14 12.47
C TYR A 104 7.02 -10.85 11.16
N MET A 105 6.88 -9.57 10.77
CA MET A 105 6.23 -9.22 9.51
C MET A 105 7.16 -9.41 8.32
N ASN A 106 6.85 -10.36 7.43
CA ASN A 106 7.59 -10.57 6.19
C ASN A 106 6.66 -11.10 5.10
N ALA A 107 6.98 -10.79 3.83
CA ALA A 107 6.30 -11.24 2.63
C ALA A 107 4.82 -10.84 2.51
N GLU A 108 4.36 -9.83 3.25
CA GLU A 108 2.94 -9.48 3.33
C GLU A 108 2.60 -8.17 2.59
N VAL A 109 1.33 -8.04 2.20
CA VAL A 109 0.78 -6.86 1.53
C VAL A 109 -0.36 -6.28 2.37
N VAL A 110 -0.08 -5.18 3.07
CA VAL A 110 -1.08 -4.55 3.94
C VAL A 110 -1.86 -3.49 3.21
N ARG A 111 -3.19 -3.64 3.13
CA ARG A 111 -4.09 -2.58 2.67
C ARG A 111 -4.26 -1.52 3.76
N MET A 112 -4.09 -0.26 3.38
CA MET A 112 -4.28 0.91 4.25
C MET A 112 -5.24 1.88 3.57
N ASP A 113 -6.55 1.65 3.74
CA ASP A 113 -7.55 2.21 2.81
C ASP A 113 -8.91 2.58 3.43
N ALA A 114 -9.03 2.62 4.76
CA ALA A 114 -10.31 2.92 5.44
C ALA A 114 -11.46 1.97 5.04
N GLY A 115 -11.15 0.72 4.69
CA GLY A 115 -12.13 -0.28 4.26
C GLY A 115 -12.63 -0.09 2.82
N GLN A 116 -12.00 0.81 2.06
CA GLN A 116 -12.44 1.15 0.71
C GLN A 116 -12.34 -0.03 -0.24
N ARG A 117 -13.40 -0.23 -1.05
CA ARG A 117 -13.35 -1.07 -2.26
C ARG A 117 -13.80 -0.22 -3.44
N MET A 118 -12.94 -0.13 -4.46
CA MET A 118 -13.22 0.75 -5.60
C MET A 118 -14.22 0.07 -6.53
N SER A 119 -15.40 0.67 -6.66
CA SER A 119 -16.45 0.15 -7.54
C SER A 119 -16.13 0.42 -9.01
N ARG A 120 -16.77 -0.35 -9.89
CA ARG A 120 -16.90 -0.03 -11.30
C ARG A 120 -17.62 1.32 -11.42
N LEU A 121 -17.08 2.20 -12.25
CA LEU A 121 -17.75 3.44 -12.64
C LEU A 121 -18.86 3.18 -13.65
#